data_AF-A0A5C2RXJ3-F1
#
_entry.id   AF-A0A5C2RXJ3-F1
#
_cell.length_a   1.000
_cell.length_b   1.000
_cell.length_c   1.000
_cell.angle_alpha   90.00
_cell.angle_beta   90.00
_cell.angle_gamma   90.00
#
_symmetry.space_group_name_H-M   'P 1'
#
loop_
_entity.id
_entity.type
_entity.pdbx_description
1 polymer ?
#
loop_
_entity_poly.entity_id
_entity_poly.type
_entity_poly.pdbx_seq_one_letter_code
_entity_poly.pdbx_strand_id
1 'polypeptide(L)'
;LRQEFRELELLDEITKLRYLGQVPPTIVGVTRNELIHSFRKWKGEQYMPPAVHTAIGWSEDNPFPVEDQTKDSPWTVIGTKANSGKEPELPKTLRKDTTGFVVARGTQALQSLNNTGINRKDKRKRDEESSKKFCGFPWDPVNWSCAYDSLLTVLMSVYMECKPIW
;
A
#
# COMPACT_ATOMS: atom_id res chain seq x y z
N LEU A 1 9.01 -1.46 -5.94
CA LEU A 1 9.51 -0.55 -4.87
C LEU A 1 10.43 0.55 -5.40
N ARG A 2 11.50 0.26 -6.18
CA ARG A 2 12.36 1.33 -6.75
C ARG A 2 11.58 2.36 -7.59
N GLN A 3 10.63 1.87 -8.38
CA GLN A 3 9.74 2.71 -9.18
C GLN A 3 8.96 3.73 -8.33
N GLU A 4 8.28 3.27 -7.28
CA GLU A 4 7.54 4.13 -6.35
C GLU A 4 8.40 5.29 -5.81
N PHE A 5 9.64 5.00 -5.42
CA PHE A 5 10.55 6.05 -4.95
C PHE A 5 10.93 7.04 -6.05
N ARG A 6 11.22 6.58 -7.28
CA ARG A 6 11.50 7.48 -8.41
C ARG A 6 10.32 8.40 -8.72
N GLU A 7 9.11 7.87 -8.63
CA GLU A 7 7.89 8.63 -8.84
C GLU A 7 7.69 9.68 -7.74
N LEU A 8 7.97 9.34 -6.48
CA LEU A 8 7.94 10.30 -5.37
C LEU A 8 8.95 11.43 -5.54
N GLU A 9 10.17 11.14 -5.97
CA GLU A 9 11.19 12.18 -6.26
C GLU A 9 10.73 13.14 -7.36
N LEU A 10 10.09 12.63 -8.41
CA LEU A 10 9.50 13.46 -9.46
C LEU A 10 8.35 14.32 -8.95
N LEU A 11 7.48 13.78 -8.09
CA LEU A 11 6.39 14.55 -7.48
C LEU A 11 6.91 15.65 -6.56
N ASP A 12 7.98 15.40 -5.80
CA ASP A 12 8.61 16.41 -4.96
C ASP A 12 9.19 17.55 -5.81
N GLU A 13 9.90 17.21 -6.89
CA GLU A 13 10.44 18.19 -7.84
C GLU A 13 9.32 19.00 -8.52
N ILE A 14 8.22 18.36 -8.92
CA ILE A 14 7.03 19.06 -9.46
C ILE A 14 6.49 20.05 -8.43
N THR A 15 6.37 19.63 -7.18
CA THR A 15 5.84 20.46 -6.08
C THR A 15 6.75 21.66 -5.82
N LYS A 16 8.07 21.45 -5.78
CA LYS A 16 9.08 22.49 -5.66
C LYS A 16 9.00 23.50 -6.81
N LEU A 17 8.95 23.02 -8.06
CA LEU A 17 8.87 23.90 -9.23
C LEU A 17 7.55 24.67 -9.27
N ARG A 18 6.42 24.08 -8.82
CA ARG A 18 5.13 24.77 -8.68
C ARG A 18 5.21 25.89 -7.67
N TYR A 19 5.85 25.65 -6.51
CA TYR A 19 6.07 26.66 -5.49
C TYR A 19 6.91 27.83 -6.03
N LEU A 20 7.93 27.53 -6.84
CA LEU A 20 8.77 28.55 -7.50
C LEU A 20 8.10 29.21 -8.72
N GLY A 21 6.89 28.81 -9.11
CA GLY A 21 6.20 29.33 -10.30
C GLY A 21 6.86 28.95 -11.64
N GLN A 22 7.70 27.91 -11.65
CA GLN A 22 8.46 27.46 -12.82
C GLN A 22 7.77 26.34 -13.61
N VAL A 23 6.68 25.78 -13.08
CA VAL A 23 5.86 24.78 -13.80
C VAL A 23 4.83 25.51 -14.66
N PRO A 24 4.81 25.27 -15.98
CA PRO A 24 3.74 25.74 -16.84
C PRO A 24 2.37 25.25 -16.37
N PRO A 25 1.30 26.05 -16.53
CA PRO A 25 -0.06 25.65 -16.16
C PRO A 25 -0.59 24.48 -17.00
N THR A 26 0.07 24.15 -18.12
CA THR A 26 -0.24 22.99 -18.98
C THR A 26 0.02 21.65 -18.29
N ILE A 27 0.86 21.62 -17.24
CA ILE A 27 1.19 20.40 -16.51
C ILE A 27 0.13 20.20 -15.42
N VAL A 28 -0.80 19.31 -15.70
CA VAL A 28 -1.90 18.95 -14.80
C VAL A 28 -2.08 17.44 -14.81
N GLY A 29 -2.72 16.94 -13.76
CA GLY A 29 -3.13 15.56 -13.63
C GLY A 29 -3.94 15.38 -12.36
N VAL A 30 -5.06 14.66 -12.45
CA VAL A 30 -5.90 14.32 -11.30
C VAL A 30 -5.26 13.20 -10.50
N THR A 31 -4.65 12.24 -11.21
CA THR A 31 -3.93 11.13 -10.60
C THR A 31 -2.43 11.37 -10.64
N ARG A 32 -1.70 10.66 -9.76
CA ARG A 32 -0.24 10.66 -9.74
C ARG A 32 0.34 10.37 -11.12
N ASN A 33 -0.13 9.31 -11.77
CA ASN A 33 0.40 8.83 -13.04
C ASN A 33 0.19 9.87 -14.15
N GLU A 34 -0.97 10.50 -14.20
CA GLU A 34 -1.28 11.56 -15.17
C GLU A 34 -0.37 12.78 -14.98
N LEU A 35 -0.16 13.20 -13.73
CA LEU A 35 0.70 14.35 -13.40
C LEU A 35 2.17 14.07 -13.73
N ILE A 36 2.67 12.89 -13.38
CA ILE A 36 4.05 12.48 -13.71
C ILE A 36 4.23 12.40 -15.22
N HIS A 37 3.26 11.83 -15.93
CA HIS A 37 3.32 11.71 -17.39
C HIS A 37 3.34 13.10 -18.07
N SER A 38 2.45 14.02 -17.68
CA SER A 38 2.43 15.38 -18.24
C SER A 38 3.70 16.15 -17.93
N PHE A 39 4.27 15.97 -16.73
CA PHE A 39 5.54 16.56 -16.35
C PHE A 39 6.72 16.02 -17.17
N ARG A 40 6.82 14.69 -17.31
CA ARG A 40 7.89 14.04 -18.07
C ARG A 40 7.82 14.38 -19.56
N LYS A 41 6.61 14.54 -20.12
CA LYS A 41 6.42 15.03 -21.49
C LYS A 41 6.96 16.44 -21.71
N TRP A 42 6.92 17.29 -20.68
CA TRP A 42 7.46 18.65 -20.74
C TRP A 42 8.96 18.74 -20.45
N LYS A 43 9.44 18.14 -19.35
CA LYS A 43 10.86 18.19 -18.96
C LYS A 43 11.76 17.29 -19.81
N GLY A 44 11.21 16.20 -20.34
CA GLY A 44 11.94 15.13 -21.01
C GLY A 44 11.95 13.84 -20.20
N GLU A 45 11.92 12.72 -20.91
CA GLU A 45 11.80 11.38 -20.32
C GLU A 45 13.03 10.96 -19.50
N GLN A 46 14.19 11.51 -19.87
CA GLN A 46 15.51 11.29 -19.25
C GLN A 46 15.82 12.30 -18.14
N TYR A 47 14.91 13.25 -17.85
CA TYR A 47 15.13 14.21 -16.79
C TYR A 47 15.21 13.49 -15.45
N MET A 48 16.30 13.74 -14.70
CA MET A 48 16.50 13.24 -13.34
C MET A 48 16.72 14.44 -12.41
N PRO A 49 15.90 14.63 -11.37
CA PRO A 49 16.13 15.69 -10.41
C PRO A 49 17.50 15.55 -9.73
N PRO A 50 18.18 16.67 -9.42
CA PRO A 50 19.53 16.63 -8.85
C PRO A 50 19.59 16.08 -7.42
N ALA A 51 18.46 16.06 -6.72
CA ALA A 51 18.34 15.52 -5.36
C ALA A 51 18.22 13.98 -5.32
N VAL A 52 18.01 13.31 -6.46
CA VAL A 52 17.79 11.86 -6.51
C VAL A 52 19.03 11.11 -6.05
N HIS A 53 18.86 10.20 -5.09
CA HIS A 53 19.93 9.35 -4.61
C HIS A 53 20.38 8.32 -5.66
N THR A 54 21.70 8.10 -5.79
CA THR A 54 22.32 7.22 -6.81
C THR A 54 21.72 5.81 -6.87
N ALA A 55 21.31 5.25 -5.72
CA ALA A 55 20.73 3.91 -5.63
C ALA A 55 19.37 3.76 -6.36
N ILE A 56 18.63 4.86 -6.54
CA ILE A 56 17.34 4.88 -7.24
C ILE A 56 17.40 5.66 -8.56
N GLY A 57 18.55 6.22 -8.93
CA GLY A 57 18.77 6.90 -10.20
C GLY A 57 18.43 6.02 -11.42
N TRP A 58 18.16 6.67 -12.53
CA TRP A 58 17.91 6.04 -13.82
C TRP A 58 18.86 6.60 -14.89
N SER A 59 19.22 5.73 -15.82
CA SER A 59 20.12 5.99 -16.95
C SER A 59 19.78 5.01 -18.07
N GLU A 60 20.53 5.05 -19.19
CA GLU A 60 20.34 4.11 -20.30
C GLU A 60 20.47 2.63 -19.85
N ASP A 61 21.36 2.35 -18.90
CA ASP A 61 21.58 1.00 -18.36
C ASP A 61 20.48 0.55 -17.38
N ASN A 62 19.76 1.51 -16.78
CA ASN A 62 18.71 1.25 -15.79
C ASN A 62 17.53 2.19 -16.05
N PRO A 63 16.76 1.94 -17.13
CA PRO A 63 15.76 2.88 -17.59
C PRO A 63 14.62 3.00 -16.61
N PHE A 64 14.00 4.18 -16.62
CA PHE A 64 12.71 4.41 -15.98
C PHE A 64 11.69 4.67 -17.10
N PRO A 65 11.06 3.63 -17.67
CA PRO A 65 10.16 3.81 -18.80
C PRO A 65 8.98 4.72 -18.43
N VAL A 66 8.47 5.45 -19.42
CA VAL A 66 7.20 6.16 -19.27
C VAL A 66 6.10 5.11 -19.35
N GLU A 67 5.31 4.97 -18.28
CA GLU A 67 4.12 4.13 -18.35
C GLU A 67 3.07 4.82 -19.24
N ASP A 68 2.46 4.05 -20.11
CA ASP A 68 1.29 4.52 -20.87
C ASP A 68 0.21 4.97 -19.90
N GLN A 69 -0.56 5.97 -20.32
CA GLN A 69 -1.68 6.49 -19.55
C GLN A 69 -2.71 5.38 -19.33
N THR A 70 -2.56 4.66 -18.23
CA THR A 70 -3.43 3.56 -17.85
C THR A 70 -4.76 4.17 -17.45
N LYS A 71 -5.83 3.74 -18.11
CA LYS A 71 -7.18 4.13 -17.71
C LYS A 71 -7.48 3.45 -16.40
N ASP A 72 -7.40 4.20 -15.31
CA ASP A 72 -7.83 3.72 -14.00
C ASP A 72 -9.27 3.22 -14.11
N SER A 73 -9.56 2.11 -13.42
CA SER A 73 -10.93 1.64 -13.32
C SER A 73 -11.75 2.71 -12.61
N PRO A 74 -12.90 3.13 -13.16
CA PRO A 74 -13.72 4.13 -12.52
C PRO A 74 -14.10 3.64 -11.13
N TRP A 75 -13.89 4.48 -10.12
CA TRP A 75 -14.30 4.18 -8.76
C TRP A 75 -15.83 4.00 -8.76
N THR A 76 -16.28 2.78 -8.46
CA THR A 76 -17.70 2.46 -8.35
C THR A 76 -18.00 2.07 -6.91
N VAL A 77 -19.04 2.67 -6.34
CA VAL A 77 -19.61 2.16 -5.09
C VAL A 77 -20.27 0.84 -5.45
N ILE A 78 -19.80 -0.26 -4.85
CA ILE A 78 -20.50 -1.54 -4.93
C ILE A 78 -21.80 -1.37 -4.14
N GLY A 79 -22.87 -0.99 -4.85
CA GLY A 79 -24.20 -0.98 -4.28
C GLY A 79 -24.57 -2.40 -3.84
N THR A 80 -24.95 -2.57 -2.57
CA THR A 80 -25.74 -3.73 -2.17
C THR A 80 -26.96 -3.75 -3.07
N LYS A 81 -27.15 -4.83 -3.84
CA LYS A 81 -28.21 -4.98 -4.85
C LYS A 81 -29.56 -4.52 -4.29
N ALA A 82 -29.95 -3.29 -4.59
CA ALA A 82 -31.34 -2.90 -4.59
C ALA A 82 -31.87 -3.27 -5.97
N ASN A 83 -32.96 -4.03 -6.01
CA ASN A 83 -33.64 -4.40 -7.24
C ASN A 83 -33.86 -3.17 -8.12
N SER A 84 -33.50 -3.33 -9.39
CA SER A 84 -33.85 -2.56 -10.58
C SER A 84 -34.65 -1.25 -10.38
N GLY A 85 -34.07 -0.16 -10.87
CA GLY A 85 -34.87 0.88 -11.52
C GLY A 85 -34.43 2.31 -11.23
N LYS A 86 -33.94 2.94 -12.32
CA LYS A 86 -33.83 4.38 -12.58
C LYS A 86 -32.55 5.07 -12.10
N GLU A 87 -31.90 5.73 -13.07
CA GLU A 87 -30.85 6.73 -12.87
C GLU A 87 -31.26 7.76 -11.81
N PRO A 88 -30.26 8.33 -11.14
CA PRO A 88 -30.31 9.78 -11.02
C PRO A 88 -28.96 10.49 -11.12
N GLU A 89 -29.08 11.72 -11.59
CA GLU A 89 -28.06 12.76 -11.62
C GLU A 89 -27.53 13.13 -10.21
N LEU A 90 -26.35 13.77 -10.24
CA LEU A 90 -25.58 14.47 -9.19
C LEU A 90 -26.21 14.58 -7.77
N PRO A 91 -25.52 14.13 -6.70
CA PRO A 91 -25.91 14.44 -5.34
C PRO A 91 -25.19 15.69 -4.79
N LYS A 92 -25.98 16.74 -4.52
CA LYS A 92 -25.66 17.77 -3.54
C LYS A 92 -25.79 17.18 -2.13
N THR A 93 -24.74 17.38 -1.32
CA THR A 93 -24.72 17.44 0.18
C THR A 93 -25.42 16.32 0.96
N LEU A 94 -24.67 15.37 1.54
CA LEU A 94 -25.20 14.38 2.48
C LEU A 94 -24.84 14.73 3.94
N ARG A 95 -25.86 15.07 4.73
CA ARG A 95 -25.83 14.99 6.20
C ARG A 95 -25.85 13.50 6.59
N LYS A 96 -24.93 13.06 7.46
CA LYS A 96 -24.93 11.68 8.00
C LYS A 96 -26.02 11.54 9.06
N ASP A 97 -27.09 10.81 8.74
CA ASP A 97 -28.00 10.23 9.72
C ASP A 97 -27.50 8.83 10.10
N THR A 98 -27.11 8.65 11.37
CA THR A 98 -26.73 7.37 11.97
C THR A 98 -27.93 6.63 12.59
N THR A 99 -29.09 6.72 11.97
CA THR A 99 -30.31 6.04 12.44
C THR A 99 -30.47 4.71 11.71
N GLY A 100 -29.82 3.65 12.18
CA GLY A 100 -30.00 2.32 11.57
C GLY A 100 -29.13 1.17 12.05
N PHE A 101 -28.24 1.34 13.04
CA PHE A 101 -27.48 0.21 13.58
C PHE A 101 -27.98 -0.21 14.95
N VAL A 102 -28.43 -1.46 15.04
CA VAL A 102 -28.73 -2.15 16.30
C VAL A 102 -27.66 -3.22 16.49
N VAL A 103 -26.85 -3.09 17.54
CA VAL A 103 -25.96 -4.17 17.98
C VAL A 103 -26.78 -5.12 18.82
N ALA A 104 -26.83 -6.39 18.44
CA ALA A 104 -27.61 -7.40 19.15
C ALA A 104 -26.99 -7.70 20.52
N ARG A 105 -27.83 -7.76 21.55
CA ARG A 105 -27.40 -7.91 22.94
C ARG A 105 -26.99 -9.36 23.22
N GLY A 106 -25.73 -9.59 23.57
CA GLY A 106 -25.19 -10.89 23.98
C GLY A 106 -24.67 -11.79 22.87
N THR A 107 -24.62 -11.34 21.61
CA THR A 107 -24.06 -12.15 20.51
C THR A 107 -22.54 -12.08 20.50
N GLN A 108 -21.91 -13.21 20.81
CA GLN A 108 -20.48 -13.49 20.69
C GLN A 108 -20.37 -14.70 19.76
N ALA A 109 -19.55 -14.71 18.70
CA ALA A 109 -19.53 -15.88 17.82
C ALA A 109 -18.17 -16.16 17.17
N LEU A 110 -17.35 -16.92 17.89
CA LEU A 110 -16.37 -17.84 17.31
C LEU A 110 -16.64 -19.20 17.93
N GLN A 111 -17.29 -20.12 17.22
CA GLN A 111 -17.41 -21.50 17.69
C GLN A 111 -17.35 -22.51 16.53
N SER A 112 -16.25 -23.28 16.58
CA SER A 112 -16.00 -24.56 15.93
C SER A 112 -15.39 -24.55 14.52
N LEU A 113 -14.06 -24.55 14.51
CA LEU A 113 -13.22 -25.01 13.40
C LEU A 113 -13.13 -26.55 13.47
N ASN A 114 -13.97 -27.28 12.74
CA ASN A 114 -13.78 -28.72 12.54
C ASN A 114 -13.52 -29.07 11.07
N ASN A 115 -12.23 -28.95 10.73
CA ASN A 115 -11.35 -29.97 10.16
C ASN A 115 -11.77 -30.75 8.89
N THR A 116 -11.10 -30.47 7.77
CA THR A 116 -10.75 -31.49 6.76
C THR A 116 -9.37 -31.24 6.13
N GLY A 117 -8.37 -31.95 6.69
CA GLY A 117 -7.25 -32.60 6.00
C GLY A 117 -6.53 -31.87 4.87
N ILE A 118 -5.34 -31.33 5.19
CA ILE A 118 -4.25 -31.24 4.21
C ILE A 118 -3.00 -31.86 4.85
N ASN A 119 -2.78 -33.14 4.53
CA ASN A 119 -1.49 -33.79 4.74
C ASN A 119 -0.47 -33.16 3.79
N ARG A 120 0.42 -32.31 4.29
CA ARG A 120 1.67 -31.98 3.60
C ARG A 120 2.84 -32.40 4.48
N LYS A 121 3.42 -33.54 4.12
CA LYS A 121 4.71 -33.99 4.66
C LYS A 121 5.77 -33.07 4.08
N ASP A 122 6.15 -32.03 4.81
CA ASP A 122 7.38 -31.30 4.54
C ASP A 122 8.53 -31.97 5.29
N LYS A 123 9.27 -32.81 4.56
CA LYS A 123 10.56 -33.32 5.01
C LYS A 123 11.58 -32.19 4.85
N ARG A 124 11.93 -31.51 5.94
CA ARG A 124 13.18 -30.74 6.00
C ARG A 124 14.04 -31.28 7.12
N LYS A 125 15.06 -32.04 6.71
CA LYS A 125 16.20 -32.40 7.55
C LYS A 125 17.20 -31.25 7.40
N ARG A 126 17.53 -30.58 8.51
CA ARG A 126 18.88 -30.11 8.81
C ARG A 126 18.92 -29.63 10.26
N ASP A 127 19.37 -30.50 11.15
CA ASP A 127 20.03 -30.03 12.36
C ASP A 127 21.42 -29.56 11.94
N GLU A 128 21.70 -28.28 12.09
CA GLU A 128 23.02 -27.80 12.51
C GLU A 128 22.82 -26.55 13.36
N GLU A 129 23.42 -26.62 14.54
CA GLU A 129 23.38 -25.67 15.63
C GLU A 129 23.87 -24.29 15.15
N SER A 130 22.93 -23.41 14.81
CA SER A 130 23.20 -22.00 14.58
C SER A 130 22.42 -21.21 15.62
N SER A 131 23.12 -20.30 16.31
CA SER A 131 22.53 -19.38 17.28
C SER A 131 21.21 -18.85 16.73
N LYS A 132 20.09 -19.23 17.37
CA LYS A 132 18.73 -18.92 16.90
C LYS A 132 18.52 -17.41 16.92
N LYS A 133 18.92 -16.74 15.85
CA LYS A 133 18.57 -15.35 15.60
C LYS A 133 17.10 -15.34 15.27
N PHE A 134 16.30 -14.71 16.13
CA PHE A 134 14.88 -14.54 15.89
C PHE A 134 14.69 -13.84 14.54
N CYS A 135 14.04 -14.52 13.59
CA CYS A 135 13.80 -14.03 12.23
C CYS A 135 12.39 -13.47 12.03
N GLY A 136 11.63 -13.31 13.11
CA GLY A 136 10.23 -12.90 13.08
C GLY A 136 9.26 -14.08 13.16
N PHE A 137 7.99 -13.76 13.35
CA PHE A 137 6.91 -14.74 13.26
C PHE A 137 6.53 -14.99 11.79
N PRO A 138 6.17 -16.23 11.41
CA PRO A 138 5.71 -16.54 10.07
C PRO A 138 4.34 -15.90 9.82
N TRP A 139 4.19 -15.21 8.69
CA TRP A 139 2.90 -14.67 8.29
C TRP A 139 1.92 -15.80 7.97
N ASP A 140 0.80 -15.85 8.69
CA ASP A 140 -0.28 -16.83 8.45
C ASP A 140 -1.41 -16.22 7.59
N PRO A 141 -1.62 -16.72 6.35
CA PRO A 141 -2.68 -16.24 5.47
C PRO A 141 -4.09 -16.66 5.91
N VAL A 142 -4.23 -17.61 6.84
CA VAL A 142 -5.54 -18.10 7.31
C VAL A 142 -6.08 -17.19 8.40
N ASN A 143 -5.23 -16.81 9.35
CA ASN A 143 -5.64 -16.06 10.53
C ASN A 143 -5.35 -14.55 10.44
N TRP A 144 -4.69 -14.09 9.36
CA TRP A 144 -4.33 -12.68 9.15
C TRP A 144 -3.61 -12.08 10.37
N SER A 145 -2.75 -12.88 11.01
CA SER A 145 -2.10 -12.55 12.28
C SER A 145 -1.05 -11.43 12.17
N CYS A 146 -0.85 -10.83 11.00
CA CYS A 146 0.21 -9.86 10.73
C CYS A 146 0.24 -8.68 11.72
N ALA A 147 -0.92 -8.22 12.18
CA ALA A 147 -1.02 -7.17 13.18
C ALA A 147 -0.48 -7.62 14.55
N TYR A 148 -0.72 -8.87 14.95
CA TYR A 148 -0.22 -9.44 16.20
C TYR A 148 1.24 -9.85 16.10
N ASP A 149 1.65 -10.42 14.98
CA ASP A 149 3.04 -10.84 14.70
C ASP A 149 4.00 -9.65 14.76
N SER A 150 3.58 -8.50 14.21
CA SER A 150 4.35 -7.25 14.29
C SER A 150 4.44 -6.72 15.72
N LEU A 151 3.34 -6.70 16.48
CA LEU A 151 3.33 -6.29 17.89
C LEU A 151 4.23 -7.19 18.76
N LEU A 152 4.13 -8.50 18.61
CA LEU A 152 4.95 -9.46 19.35
C LEU A 152 6.43 -9.33 18.99
N THR A 153 6.75 -9.04 17.72
CA THR A 153 8.13 -8.78 17.28
C THR A 153 8.72 -7.55 17.95
N VAL A 154 7.95 -6.46 18.06
CA VAL A 154 8.36 -5.24 18.75
C VAL A 154 8.56 -5.51 20.24
N LEU A 155 7.59 -6.16 20.90
CA LEU A 155 7.68 -6.51 22.32
C LEU A 155 8.88 -7.42 22.63
N MET A 156 9.14 -8.41 21.77
CA MET A 156 10.29 -9.29 21.91
C MET A 156 11.62 -8.52 21.78
N SER A 157 11.67 -7.54 20.89
CA SER A 157 12.86 -6.67 20.71
C SER A 157 13.12 -5.86 21.98
N VAL A 158 12.07 -5.21 22.52
CA VAL A 158 12.14 -4.47 23.79
C VAL A 158 12.57 -5.38 24.96
N TYR A 159 12.03 -6.58 25.05
CA TYR A 159 12.39 -7.53 26.11
C TYR A 159 13.87 -7.96 26.02
N MET A 160 14.39 -8.20 24.81
CA MET A 160 15.79 -8.58 24.61
C MET A 160 16.75 -7.42 24.92
N GLU A 161 16.37 -6.19 24.61
CA GLU A 161 17.18 -4.99 24.86
C GLU A 161 17.15 -4.55 26.33
N CYS A 162 15.98 -4.61 26.98
CA CYS A 162 15.78 -4.18 28.37
C CYS A 162 16.09 -5.27 29.41
N LYS A 163 16.51 -6.47 28.98
CA LYS A 163 16.87 -7.59 29.84
C LYS A 163 17.86 -7.28 30.99
N PRO A 164 18.81 -6.33 30.88
CA PRO A 164 19.71 -6.01 32.00
C PRO A 164 19.12 -5.05 33.06
N ILE A 165 17.91 -4.50 32.85
CA ILE A 165 17.29 -3.49 33.73
C ILE A 165 16.09 -4.07 34.52
N TRP A 166 15.63 -5.27 34.19
CA TRP A 166 14.56 -6.02 34.87
C TRP A 166 15.12 -7.22 35.62
#